data_AF-A0A7Y5JW22-F1
#
_entry.id   AF-A0A7Y5JW22-F1
#
_cell.length_a   1.000
_cell.length_b   1.000
_cell.length_c   1.000
_cell.angle_alpha   90.00
_cell.angle_beta   90.00
_cell.angle_gamma   90.00
#
_symmetry.space_group_name_H-M   'P 1'
#
loop_
_entity.id
_entity.type
_entity.pdbx_description
1 polymer ?
#
loop_
_entity_poly.entity_id
_entity_poly.type
_entity_poly.pdbx_seq_one_letter_code
_entity_poly.pdbx_strand_id
1 'polypeptide(L)'
;MLELPASVRLALWVTASWHGGPATSDALARAFPDLDHVAGDLGRLDVWRDLGEQALFVALPRPGDLSRMPRGSAPATAHAADAGECVFVAGIGGVLVPTLSEFGPEGDVGVRADWTAYEADPVPRHRMEMLDLREIERELMHRLRDHTTRFEEVGGHPWGDEARAEAQSDLDTALWGIPPATPGRALRIISLAANLSRLAHRTSGLTALGSSGLDAGTAAGRGLLLRSLAADADSALADATNVAVMSIAGWRPA
;
A
#
# COMPACT_ATOMS: atom_id res chain seq x y z
N MET A 1 -6.45 11.80 3.23
CA MET A 1 -5.70 10.52 3.26
C MET A 1 -5.84 9.87 1.89
N LEU A 2 -4.73 9.49 1.27
CA LEU A 2 -4.70 8.89 -0.06
C LEU A 2 -5.51 7.58 -0.07
N GLU A 3 -6.30 7.31 -1.11
CA GLU A 3 -7.14 6.10 -1.18
C GLU A 3 -6.35 4.80 -1.25
N LEU A 4 -5.15 4.91 -1.81
CA LEU A 4 -4.09 3.91 -1.86
C LEU A 4 -2.74 4.55 -1.46
N PRO A 5 -1.79 3.76 -0.92
CA PRO A 5 -0.40 4.19 -0.80
C PRO A 5 0.14 4.67 -2.16
N ALA A 6 0.94 5.73 -2.14
CA ALA A 6 1.52 6.34 -3.35
C ALA A 6 2.32 5.31 -4.17
N SER A 7 3.05 4.44 -3.48
CA SER A 7 3.89 3.38 -4.02
C SER A 7 3.11 2.32 -4.80
N VAL A 8 1.88 1.98 -4.36
CA VAL A 8 1.03 1.01 -5.06
C VAL A 8 0.63 1.55 -6.44
N ARG A 9 0.19 2.81 -6.50
CA ARG A 9 -0.22 3.45 -7.76
C ARG A 9 0.98 3.67 -8.67
N LEU A 10 2.11 4.12 -8.11
CA LEU A 10 3.36 4.30 -8.84
C LEU A 10 3.83 3.00 -9.50
N ALA A 11 3.88 1.90 -8.73
CA ALA A 11 4.27 0.58 -9.22
C ALA A 11 3.46 0.14 -10.45
N LEU A 12 2.12 0.26 -10.37
CA LEU A 12 1.22 -0.12 -11.46
C LEU A 12 1.39 0.78 -12.70
N TRP A 13 1.37 2.10 -12.53
CA TRP A 13 1.44 3.04 -13.66
C TRP A 13 2.80 3.05 -14.36
N VAL A 14 3.89 2.99 -13.60
CA VAL A 14 5.24 2.96 -14.18
C VAL A 14 5.46 1.66 -14.92
N THR A 15 5.04 0.53 -14.35
CA THR A 15 5.11 -0.75 -15.06
C THR A 15 4.27 -0.72 -16.34
N ALA A 16 3.06 -0.13 -16.31
CA ALA A 16 2.27 0.04 -17.52
C ALA A 16 2.96 0.94 -18.57
N SER A 17 3.61 2.04 -18.15
CA SER A 17 4.40 2.92 -19.03
C SER A 17 5.52 2.15 -19.73
N TRP A 18 6.24 1.28 -19.01
CA TRP A 18 7.32 0.48 -19.58
C TRP A 18 6.85 -0.57 -20.60
N HIS A 19 5.56 -0.93 -20.59
CA HIS A 19 4.96 -1.97 -21.44
C HIS A 19 3.95 -1.43 -22.46
N GLY A 20 4.26 -0.28 -23.07
CA GLY A 20 3.45 0.30 -24.16
C GLY A 20 2.25 1.13 -23.69
N GLY A 21 2.22 1.49 -22.41
CA GLY A 21 1.30 2.47 -21.84
C GLY A 21 1.70 3.92 -22.15
N PRO A 22 1.18 4.89 -21.38
CA PRO A 22 1.52 6.30 -21.56
C PRO A 22 2.99 6.58 -21.19
N ALA A 23 3.53 7.71 -21.63
CA ALA A 23 4.88 8.14 -21.25
C ALA A 23 5.05 8.22 -19.71
N THR A 24 6.28 8.07 -19.21
CA THR A 24 6.59 8.10 -17.77
C THR A 24 6.01 9.34 -17.07
N SER A 25 6.09 10.52 -17.68
CA SER A 25 5.52 11.77 -17.14
C SER A 25 4.00 11.69 -16.95
N ASP A 26 3.29 11.13 -17.92
CA ASP A 26 1.84 10.97 -17.90
C ASP A 26 1.43 9.89 -16.90
N ALA A 27 2.22 8.83 -16.79
CA ALA A 27 2.05 7.77 -15.79
C ALA A 27 2.19 8.33 -14.37
N LEU A 28 3.17 9.20 -14.12
CA LEU A 28 3.35 9.89 -12.83
C LEU A 28 2.16 10.79 -12.51
N ALA A 29 1.69 11.60 -13.46
CA ALA A 29 0.51 12.44 -13.27
C ALA A 29 -0.76 11.65 -12.93
N ARG A 30 -0.91 10.44 -13.51
CA ARG A 30 -2.04 9.54 -13.24
C ARG A 30 -1.89 8.72 -11.96
N ALA A 31 -0.66 8.53 -11.47
CA ALA A 31 -0.38 7.81 -10.23
C ALA A 31 -0.66 8.67 -8.99
N PHE A 32 -0.61 10.00 -9.11
CA PHE A 32 -0.72 10.94 -7.98
C PHE A 32 -1.75 12.05 -8.19
N PRO A 33 -2.99 11.73 -8.57
CA PRO A 33 -4.00 12.75 -8.81
C PRO A 33 -4.53 13.41 -7.53
N ASP A 34 -4.22 12.83 -6.38
CA ASP A 34 -4.54 13.26 -5.02
C ASP A 34 -3.38 13.99 -4.32
N LEU A 35 -2.27 14.25 -5.02
CA LEU A 35 -1.13 15.02 -4.54
C LEU A 35 -0.99 16.33 -5.31
N ASP A 36 -0.84 17.43 -4.58
CA ASP A 36 -0.66 18.76 -5.18
C ASP A 36 0.76 18.95 -5.72
N HIS A 37 1.73 18.22 -5.14
CA HIS A 37 3.11 18.27 -5.60
C HIS A 37 3.83 16.93 -5.45
N VAL A 38 4.61 16.59 -6.47
CA VAL A 38 5.45 15.38 -6.47
C VAL A 38 6.83 15.74 -6.97
N ALA A 39 7.86 15.40 -6.19
CA ALA A 39 9.25 15.74 -6.47
C ALA A 39 10.22 14.65 -5.97
N GLY A 40 11.52 14.93 -6.06
CA GLY A 40 12.59 14.03 -5.66
C GLY A 40 13.17 13.23 -6.83
N ASP A 41 13.72 12.06 -6.52
CA ASP A 41 14.57 11.26 -7.42
C ASP A 41 13.78 10.44 -8.46
N LEU A 42 12.58 10.87 -8.86
CA LEU A 42 11.73 10.13 -9.81
C LEU A 42 12.35 9.95 -11.20
N GLY A 43 13.31 10.80 -11.60
CA GLY A 43 14.10 10.61 -12.82
C GLY A 43 14.87 9.28 -12.85
N ARG A 44 15.08 8.65 -11.69
CA ARG A 44 15.69 7.32 -11.57
C ARG A 44 14.86 6.24 -12.27
N LEU A 45 13.54 6.42 -12.41
CA LEU A 45 12.66 5.47 -13.09
C LEU A 45 13.02 5.29 -14.56
N ASP A 46 13.33 6.38 -15.26
CA ASP A 46 13.77 6.29 -16.66
C ASP A 46 15.16 5.64 -16.76
N VAL A 47 16.07 5.94 -15.83
CA VAL A 47 17.38 5.28 -15.75
C VAL A 47 17.24 3.77 -15.56
N TRP A 48 16.36 3.31 -14.65
CA TRP A 48 16.13 1.89 -14.42
C TRP A 48 15.54 1.19 -15.64
N ARG A 49 14.58 1.82 -16.32
CA ARG A 49 14.04 1.31 -17.59
C ARG A 49 15.14 1.17 -18.64
N ASP A 50 15.99 2.18 -18.79
CA ASP A 50 17.06 2.20 -19.79
C ASP A 50 18.16 1.16 -19.47
N LEU A 51 18.32 0.79 -18.19
CA LEU A 51 19.15 -0.33 -17.73
C LEU A 51 18.48 -1.71 -17.90
N GLY A 52 17.25 -1.76 -18.42
CA GLY A 52 16.55 -2.99 -18.78
C GLY A 52 15.54 -3.49 -17.75
N GLU A 53 15.27 -2.75 -16.67
CA GLU A 53 14.20 -3.10 -15.74
C GLU A 53 12.83 -3.10 -16.43
N GLN A 54 12.03 -4.11 -16.12
CA GLN A 54 10.75 -4.36 -16.78
C GLN A 54 9.55 -4.20 -15.85
N ALA A 55 9.76 -4.14 -14.54
CA ALA A 55 8.67 -4.01 -13.58
C ALA A 55 9.12 -3.22 -12.35
N LEU A 56 8.23 -2.36 -11.86
CA LEU A 56 8.40 -1.64 -10.61
C LEU A 56 7.51 -2.29 -9.55
N PHE A 57 8.13 -2.89 -8.55
CA PHE A 57 7.46 -3.59 -7.46
C PHE A 57 7.21 -2.66 -6.26
N VAL A 58 6.34 -3.08 -5.36
CA VAL A 58 6.00 -2.36 -4.14
C VAL A 58 6.27 -3.21 -2.91
N ALA A 59 6.71 -2.57 -1.83
CA ALA A 59 6.68 -3.11 -0.48
C ALA A 59 5.99 -2.13 0.45
N LEU A 60 5.21 -2.65 1.41
CA LEU A 60 4.54 -1.88 2.45
C LEU A 60 5.13 -2.30 3.81
N PRO A 61 6.39 -1.92 4.10
CA PRO A 61 7.06 -2.27 5.35
C PRO A 61 6.37 -1.65 6.54
N ARG A 62 6.55 -2.27 7.70
CA ARG A 62 6.05 -1.75 8.98
C ARG A 62 7.13 -1.90 10.04
N PRO A 63 7.10 -1.11 11.12
CA PRO A 63 7.94 -1.36 12.28
C PRO A 63 7.79 -2.81 12.76
N GLY A 64 8.87 -3.60 12.66
CA GLY A 64 8.89 -5.01 13.05
C GLY A 64 8.60 -6.03 11.94
N ASP A 65 8.16 -5.61 10.74
CA ASP A 65 8.04 -6.48 9.57
C ASP A 65 8.60 -5.80 8.31
N LEU A 66 9.77 -6.26 7.90
CA LEU A 66 10.52 -5.80 6.72
C LEU A 66 10.69 -6.94 5.71
N SER A 67 9.97 -8.05 5.87
CA SER A 67 10.21 -9.30 5.14
C SER A 67 10.07 -9.17 3.61
N ARG A 68 9.26 -8.21 3.15
CA ARG A 68 8.99 -7.93 1.73
C ARG A 68 9.88 -6.85 1.13
N MET A 69 10.70 -6.18 1.93
CA MET A 69 11.65 -5.20 1.40
C MET A 69 12.86 -5.89 0.76
N PRO A 70 13.40 -5.34 -0.35
CA PRO A 70 14.73 -5.70 -0.77
C PRO A 70 15.73 -5.35 0.35
N ARG A 71 16.79 -6.13 0.47
CA ARG A 71 17.87 -5.82 1.41
C ARG A 71 18.58 -4.57 0.90
N GLY A 72 18.92 -3.66 1.80
CA GLY A 72 19.58 -2.42 1.41
C GLY A 72 20.30 -1.79 2.58
N SER A 73 20.68 -0.53 2.41
CA SER A 73 21.32 0.23 3.47
C SER A 73 20.39 0.43 4.69
N ALA A 74 20.97 0.57 5.89
CA ALA A 74 20.18 0.86 7.09
C ALA A 74 19.35 2.16 6.96
N PRO A 75 19.84 3.26 6.37
CA PRO A 75 19.02 4.45 6.10
C PRO A 75 17.82 4.17 5.19
N ALA A 76 18.00 3.38 4.12
CA ALA A 76 16.89 3.01 3.22
C ALA A 76 15.81 2.22 3.97
N THR A 77 16.24 1.29 4.82
CA THR A 77 15.35 0.43 5.61
C THR A 77 14.57 1.24 6.65
N ALA A 78 15.25 2.12 7.38
CA ALA A 78 14.62 3.00 8.36
C ALA A 78 13.61 3.95 7.70
N HIS A 79 14.02 4.62 6.61
CA HIS A 79 13.15 5.55 5.90
C HIS A 79 11.90 4.86 5.35
N ALA A 80 12.03 3.68 4.73
CA ALA A 80 10.88 2.94 4.23
C ALA A 80 9.96 2.46 5.37
N ALA A 81 10.52 2.00 6.48
CA ALA A 81 9.74 1.59 7.65
C ALA A 81 8.95 2.75 8.27
N ASP A 82 9.54 3.95 8.31
CA ASP A 82 8.89 5.16 8.80
C ASP A 82 7.81 5.66 7.82
N ALA A 83 8.07 5.61 6.52
CA ALA A 83 7.11 5.96 5.48
C ALA A 83 5.95 4.95 5.39
N GLY A 84 6.20 3.68 5.75
CA GLY A 84 5.25 2.58 5.61
C GLY A 84 5.10 2.06 4.17
N GLU A 85 5.85 2.62 3.23
CA GLU A 85 5.76 2.27 1.82
C GLU A 85 7.06 2.55 1.06
N CYS A 86 7.34 1.75 0.04
CA CYS A 86 8.38 2.01 -0.95
C CYS A 86 8.12 1.24 -2.26
N VAL A 87 8.77 1.66 -3.33
CA VAL A 87 8.86 0.90 -4.58
C VAL A 87 10.29 0.43 -4.84
N PHE A 88 10.45 -0.65 -5.59
CA PHE A 88 11.76 -1.20 -5.92
C PHE A 88 11.81 -1.90 -7.27
N VAL A 89 13.01 -1.96 -7.85
CA VAL A 89 13.32 -2.77 -9.04
C VAL A 89 14.13 -4.00 -8.65
N ALA A 90 13.83 -5.15 -9.25
CA ALA A 90 14.35 -6.43 -8.79
C ALA A 90 15.73 -6.78 -9.38
N GLY A 91 16.01 -6.45 -10.64
CA GLY A 91 17.20 -6.93 -11.34
C GLY A 91 18.49 -6.23 -10.90
N ILE A 92 18.51 -4.90 -10.99
CA ILE A 92 19.66 -4.06 -10.65
C ILE A 92 19.71 -3.66 -9.18
N GLY A 93 18.59 -3.78 -8.45
CA GLY A 93 18.51 -3.49 -7.02
C GLY A 93 18.47 -1.99 -6.69
N GLY A 94 17.27 -1.41 -6.71
CA GLY A 94 17.06 0.00 -6.37
C GLY A 94 15.72 0.21 -5.68
N VAL A 95 15.65 1.19 -4.79
CA VAL A 95 14.46 1.52 -3.98
C VAL A 95 14.16 3.01 -4.09
N LEU A 96 12.89 3.39 -4.20
CA LEU A 96 12.42 4.75 -3.96
C LEU A 96 11.47 4.74 -2.77
N VAL A 97 11.70 5.65 -1.82
CA VAL A 97 10.88 5.83 -0.62
C VAL A 97 10.23 7.22 -0.67
N PRO A 98 8.91 7.35 -0.48
CA PRO A 98 8.25 8.64 -0.42
C PRO A 98 8.26 9.22 0.99
N THR A 99 8.42 10.54 1.07
CA THR A 99 8.12 11.34 2.26
C THR A 99 6.88 12.18 1.97
N LEU A 100 5.79 11.95 2.70
CA LEU A 100 4.59 12.78 2.62
C LEU A 100 4.68 13.94 3.61
N SER A 101 4.38 15.14 3.13
CA SER A 101 4.32 16.36 3.96
C SER A 101 3.16 17.25 3.54
N GLU A 102 2.62 17.98 4.49
CA GLU A 102 1.63 19.02 4.26
C GLU A 102 2.33 20.36 4.01
N PHE A 103 1.79 21.16 3.09
CA PHE A 103 2.32 22.50 2.79
C PHE A 103 1.18 23.48 2.52
N GLY A 104 1.43 24.78 2.74
CA GLY A 104 0.44 25.83 2.55
C GLY A 104 0.00 26.50 3.86
N PRO A 105 -0.75 27.60 3.78
CA PRO A 105 -1.27 28.31 4.95
C PRO A 105 -2.44 27.55 5.61
N GLU A 106 -2.78 27.92 6.83
CA GLU A 106 -3.95 27.40 7.52
C GLU A 106 -5.22 27.66 6.69
N GLY A 107 -5.97 26.59 6.41
CA GLY A 107 -7.19 26.64 5.57
C GLY A 107 -6.97 26.39 4.07
N ASP A 108 -5.73 26.27 3.61
CA ASP A 108 -5.39 25.89 2.23
C ASP A 108 -4.12 25.00 2.24
N VAL A 109 -4.29 23.81 2.82
CA VAL A 109 -3.21 22.84 3.00
C VAL A 109 -3.23 21.83 1.86
N GLY A 110 -2.14 21.79 1.10
CA GLY A 110 -1.88 20.77 0.09
C GLY A 110 -0.98 19.66 0.60
N VAL A 111 -0.93 18.55 -0.14
CA VAL A 111 -0.10 17.38 0.17
C VAL A 111 1.00 17.23 -0.87
N ARG A 112 2.24 17.07 -0.39
CA ARG A 112 3.44 16.88 -1.21
C ARG A 112 4.08 15.54 -0.92
N ALA A 113 4.54 14.86 -1.98
CA ALA A 113 5.42 13.69 -1.89
C ALA A 113 6.82 14.01 -2.44
N ASP A 114 7.85 13.78 -1.64
CA ASP A 114 9.26 13.80 -2.07
C ASP A 114 9.83 12.39 -2.06
N TRP A 115 10.32 11.93 -3.22
CA TRP A 115 10.87 10.58 -3.37
C TRP A 115 12.39 10.59 -3.20
N THR A 116 12.91 9.68 -2.37
CA THR A 116 14.36 9.51 -2.17
C THR A 116 14.82 8.16 -2.72
N ALA A 117 15.86 8.17 -3.55
CA ALA A 117 16.45 6.96 -4.11
C ALA A 117 17.51 6.34 -3.20
N TYR A 118 17.49 5.02 -3.11
CA TYR A 118 18.51 4.22 -2.45
C TYR A 118 18.92 3.03 -3.33
N GLU A 119 20.16 2.60 -3.16
CA GLU A 119 20.63 1.33 -3.71
C GLU A 119 20.20 0.16 -2.80
N ALA A 120 19.92 -0.98 -3.41
CA ALA A 120 19.52 -2.20 -2.72
C ALA A 120 20.13 -3.43 -3.39
N ASP A 121 20.09 -4.56 -2.71
CA ASP A 121 20.47 -5.85 -3.28
C ASP A 121 19.41 -6.29 -4.30
N PRO A 122 19.81 -6.89 -5.43
CA PRO A 122 18.89 -7.54 -6.36
C PRO A 122 17.98 -8.55 -5.67
N VAL A 123 16.70 -8.56 -6.06
CA VAL A 123 15.70 -9.49 -5.54
C VAL A 123 15.62 -10.69 -6.48
N PRO A 124 15.81 -11.93 -6.00
CA PRO A 124 15.70 -13.11 -6.85
C PRO A 124 14.31 -13.24 -7.45
N ARG A 125 14.22 -13.27 -8.79
CA ARG A 125 12.97 -13.34 -9.56
C ARG A 125 12.03 -14.44 -9.10
N HIS A 126 12.56 -15.61 -8.75
CA HIS A 126 11.76 -16.75 -8.27
C HIS A 126 10.94 -16.42 -7.02
N ARG A 127 11.39 -15.50 -6.15
CA ARG A 127 10.59 -15.09 -4.97
C ARG A 127 9.31 -14.36 -5.37
N MET A 128 9.37 -13.59 -6.44
CA MET A 128 8.21 -12.89 -6.99
C MET A 128 7.29 -13.87 -7.72
N GLU A 129 7.85 -14.76 -8.53
CA GLU A 129 7.08 -15.75 -9.31
C GLU A 129 6.34 -16.77 -8.44
N MET A 130 6.74 -16.94 -7.18
CA MET A 130 6.03 -17.77 -6.19
C MET A 130 4.72 -17.18 -5.68
N LEU A 131 4.45 -15.88 -5.93
CA LEU A 131 3.20 -15.26 -5.52
C LEU A 131 2.03 -15.76 -6.37
N ASP A 132 1.00 -16.28 -5.72
CA ASP A 132 -0.26 -16.72 -6.34
C ASP A 132 -1.45 -15.93 -5.79
N LEU A 133 -2.28 -15.39 -6.69
CA LEU A 133 -3.46 -14.62 -6.29
C LEU A 133 -4.48 -15.46 -5.53
N ARG A 134 -4.58 -16.77 -5.79
CA ARG A 134 -5.55 -17.63 -5.09
C ARG A 134 -5.14 -17.82 -3.64
N GLU A 135 -3.86 -18.05 -3.40
CA GLU A 135 -3.29 -18.14 -2.06
C GLU A 135 -3.40 -16.82 -1.31
N ILE A 136 -3.07 -15.70 -1.93
CA ILE A 136 -3.20 -14.36 -1.32
C ILE A 136 -4.66 -14.10 -0.90
N GLU A 137 -5.63 -14.37 -1.78
CA GLU A 137 -7.05 -14.21 -1.49
C GLU A 137 -7.51 -15.15 -0.37
N ARG A 138 -7.11 -16.43 -0.42
CA ARG A 138 -7.43 -17.42 0.61
C ARG A 138 -6.92 -16.99 1.98
N GLU A 139 -5.67 -16.55 2.05
CA GLU A 139 -5.02 -16.11 3.28
C GLU A 139 -5.67 -14.84 3.83
N LEU A 140 -5.93 -13.84 2.98
CA LEU A 140 -6.62 -12.61 3.40
C LEU A 140 -8.01 -12.92 3.99
N MET A 141 -8.78 -13.79 3.34
CA MET A 141 -10.11 -14.17 3.83
C MET A 141 -10.05 -15.02 5.11
N HIS A 142 -9.02 -15.84 5.28
CA HIS A 142 -8.79 -16.58 6.51
C HIS A 142 -8.48 -15.62 7.67
N ARG A 143 -7.51 -14.72 7.50
CA ARG A 143 -7.14 -13.73 8.51
C ARG A 143 -8.28 -12.80 8.86
N LEU A 144 -9.10 -12.40 7.89
CA LEU A 144 -10.28 -11.57 8.13
C LEU A 144 -11.27 -12.27 9.07
N ARG A 145 -11.55 -13.57 8.86
CA ARG A 145 -12.43 -14.35 9.73
C ARG A 145 -11.87 -14.48 11.15
N ASP A 146 -10.55 -14.70 11.26
CA ASP A 146 -9.87 -14.78 12.55
C ASP A 146 -9.95 -13.44 13.29
N HIS A 147 -9.73 -12.31 12.60
CA HIS A 147 -9.91 -10.98 13.17
C HIS A 147 -11.35 -10.73 13.62
N THR A 148 -12.35 -11.09 12.81
CA THR A 148 -13.76 -10.96 13.21
C THR A 148 -14.04 -11.70 14.51
N THR A 149 -13.58 -12.95 14.63
CA THR A 149 -13.75 -13.76 15.84
C THR A 149 -13.07 -13.10 17.04
N ARG A 150 -11.83 -12.62 16.89
CA ARG A 150 -11.10 -11.95 17.98
C ARG A 150 -11.70 -10.61 18.38
N PHE A 151 -12.27 -9.85 17.44
CA PHE A 151 -13.00 -8.63 17.75
C PHE A 151 -14.28 -8.91 18.54
N GLU A 152 -14.97 -10.02 18.25
CA GLU A 152 -16.14 -10.47 19.02
C GLU A 152 -15.74 -10.90 20.44
N GLU A 153 -14.64 -11.63 20.60
CA GLU A 153 -14.11 -12.07 21.90
C GLU A 153 -13.68 -10.90 22.80
N VAL A 154 -12.97 -9.92 22.24
CA VAL A 154 -12.59 -8.69 22.97
C VAL A 154 -13.83 -7.87 23.34
N GLY A 155 -14.89 -7.96 22.53
CA GLY A 155 -16.16 -7.31 22.79
C GLY A 155 -16.09 -5.78 22.70
N GLY A 156 -17.10 -5.15 23.29
CA GLY A 156 -17.33 -3.72 23.18
C GLY A 156 -18.01 -3.35 21.87
N HIS A 157 -19.27 -2.90 21.92
CA HIS A 157 -19.95 -2.34 20.75
C HIS A 157 -19.32 -0.97 20.44
N PRO A 158 -18.49 -0.85 19.39
CA PRO A 158 -17.63 0.31 19.23
C PRO A 158 -18.27 1.42 18.39
N TRP A 159 -19.49 1.18 17.90
CA TRP A 159 -20.12 2.04 16.92
C TRP A 159 -21.56 2.29 17.32
N GLY A 160 -21.87 3.56 17.62
CA GLY A 160 -23.20 4.05 17.32
C GLY A 160 -23.42 4.01 15.80
N ASP A 161 -24.68 4.11 15.38
CA ASP A 161 -25.06 4.06 13.95
C ASP A 161 -24.32 5.12 13.10
N GLU A 162 -23.95 6.25 13.70
CA GLU A 162 -23.22 7.35 13.05
C GLU A 162 -21.77 6.98 12.70
N ALA A 163 -20.99 6.45 13.65
CA ALA A 163 -19.62 6.00 13.39
C ALA A 163 -19.59 4.82 12.39
N ARG A 164 -20.63 4.00 12.39
CA ARG A 164 -20.80 2.93 11.40
C ARG A 164 -21.12 3.49 10.01
N ALA A 165 -22.01 4.49 9.93
CA ALA A 165 -22.37 5.14 8.68
C ALA A 165 -21.18 5.89 8.06
N GLU A 166 -20.40 6.60 8.87
CA GLU A 166 -19.17 7.29 8.44
C GLU A 166 -18.08 6.32 7.96
N ALA A 167 -17.90 5.19 8.64
CA ALA A 167 -16.99 4.16 8.17
C ALA A 167 -17.46 3.52 6.85
N GLN A 168 -18.77 3.42 6.62
CA GLN A 168 -19.36 2.80 5.44
C GLN A 168 -19.41 3.73 4.21
N SER A 169 -19.68 5.03 4.39
CA SER A 169 -19.82 6.00 3.29
C SER A 169 -18.58 6.07 2.40
N ASP A 170 -17.42 5.72 2.95
CA ASP A 170 -16.13 5.88 2.31
C ASP A 170 -15.53 4.55 1.81
N LEU A 171 -16.24 3.44 2.04
CA LEU A 171 -15.90 2.15 1.44
C LEU A 171 -16.40 2.05 -0.01
N ASP A 172 -17.33 2.92 -0.40
CA ASP A 172 -17.95 2.95 -1.74
C ASP A 172 -17.08 3.67 -2.79
N THR A 173 -15.88 4.13 -2.42
CA THR A 173 -14.95 4.73 -3.39
C THR A 173 -14.28 3.64 -4.22
N ALA A 174 -14.66 3.56 -5.49
CA ALA A 174 -13.97 2.73 -6.48
C ALA A 174 -12.50 3.19 -6.55
N LEU A 175 -11.56 2.23 -6.58
CA LEU A 175 -10.16 2.57 -6.79
C LEU A 175 -10.00 3.26 -8.13
N TRP A 176 -9.77 4.56 -8.08
CA TRP A 176 -9.44 5.39 -9.22
C TRP A 176 -7.91 5.51 -9.34
N GLY A 177 -7.44 5.95 -10.50
CA GLY A 177 -6.00 6.10 -10.72
C GLY A 177 -5.25 4.76 -10.78
N ILE A 178 -5.89 3.69 -11.25
CA ILE A 178 -5.23 2.42 -11.59
C ILE A 178 -5.21 2.22 -13.11
N PRO A 179 -4.12 1.71 -13.71
CA PRO A 179 -4.07 1.44 -15.15
C PRO A 179 -5.12 0.43 -15.60
N PRO A 180 -5.74 0.60 -16.78
CA PRO A 180 -6.72 -0.35 -17.31
C PRO A 180 -6.12 -1.73 -17.63
N ALA A 181 -4.79 -1.82 -17.76
CA ALA A 181 -4.06 -3.09 -17.93
C ALA A 181 -4.05 -3.96 -16.67
N THR A 182 -4.49 -3.45 -15.52
CA THR A 182 -4.49 -4.19 -14.26
C THR A 182 -5.49 -5.36 -14.32
N PRO A 183 -5.06 -6.61 -14.05
CA PRO A 183 -5.95 -7.76 -14.11
C PRO A 183 -7.12 -7.64 -13.12
N GLY A 184 -8.35 -7.89 -13.60
CA GLY A 184 -9.55 -7.70 -12.79
C GLY A 184 -9.59 -8.51 -11.49
N ARG A 185 -8.94 -9.69 -11.42
CA ARG A 185 -8.80 -10.45 -10.17
C ARG A 185 -7.87 -9.77 -9.17
N ALA A 186 -6.70 -9.32 -9.62
CA ALA A 186 -5.76 -8.61 -8.77
C ALA A 186 -6.39 -7.30 -8.27
N LEU A 187 -7.08 -6.56 -9.16
CA LEU A 187 -7.80 -5.34 -8.80
C LEU A 187 -8.78 -5.57 -7.65
N ARG A 188 -9.61 -6.63 -7.69
CA ARG A 188 -10.55 -6.92 -6.59
C ARG A 188 -9.86 -7.17 -5.25
N ILE A 189 -8.73 -7.88 -5.25
CA ILE A 189 -7.97 -8.18 -4.03
C ILE A 189 -7.30 -6.91 -3.50
N ILE A 190 -6.71 -6.11 -4.39
CA ILE A 190 -6.17 -4.77 -4.07
C ILE A 190 -7.27 -3.90 -3.45
N SER A 191 -8.48 -3.89 -4.03
CA SER A 191 -9.62 -3.14 -3.48
C SER A 191 -9.99 -3.57 -2.08
N LEU A 192 -10.14 -4.89 -1.87
CA LEU A 192 -10.50 -5.43 -0.56
C LEU A 192 -9.43 -5.11 0.48
N ALA A 193 -8.16 -5.34 0.15
CA ALA A 193 -7.04 -5.09 1.05
C ALA A 193 -6.91 -3.59 1.40
N ALA A 194 -7.01 -2.70 0.41
CA ALA A 194 -7.00 -1.26 0.63
C ALA A 194 -8.16 -0.83 1.55
N ASN A 195 -9.38 -1.33 1.30
CA ASN A 195 -10.55 -1.04 2.12
C ASN A 195 -10.36 -1.49 3.58
N LEU A 196 -9.82 -2.69 3.80
CA LEU A 196 -9.52 -3.21 5.14
C LEU A 196 -8.45 -2.36 5.86
N SER A 197 -7.38 -1.97 5.17
CA SER A 197 -6.33 -1.13 5.74
C SER A 197 -6.85 0.27 6.11
N ARG A 198 -7.66 0.89 5.24
CA ARG A 198 -8.32 2.18 5.51
C ARG A 198 -9.27 2.10 6.71
N LEU A 199 -10.10 1.05 6.75
CA LEU A 199 -11.03 0.82 7.87
C LEU A 199 -10.26 0.68 9.19
N ALA A 200 -9.17 -0.10 9.20
CA ALA A 200 -8.36 -0.33 10.39
C ALA A 200 -7.69 0.97 10.90
N HIS A 201 -7.06 1.74 10.01
CA HIS A 201 -6.43 3.02 10.36
C HIS A 201 -7.44 4.03 10.87
N ARG A 202 -8.57 4.21 10.19
CA ARG A 202 -9.60 5.15 10.66
C ARG A 202 -10.19 4.74 12.00
N THR A 203 -10.52 3.47 12.16
CA THR A 203 -11.03 2.98 13.44
C THR A 203 -10.02 3.19 14.57
N SER A 204 -8.71 3.12 14.28
CA SER A 204 -7.69 3.42 15.29
C SER A 204 -7.70 4.90 15.74
N GLY A 205 -8.00 5.82 14.82
CA GLY A 205 -8.12 7.26 15.09
C GLY A 205 -9.44 7.68 15.75
N LEU A 206 -10.52 6.91 15.56
CA LEU A 206 -11.85 7.17 16.13
C LEU A 206 -11.99 6.83 17.63
N THR A 207 -10.90 6.43 18.28
CA THR A 207 -10.91 5.94 19.67
C THR A 207 -11.34 6.98 20.73
N ALA A 208 -11.47 8.26 20.36
CA ALA A 208 -11.67 9.37 21.29
C ALA A 208 -13.11 9.89 21.47
N LEU A 209 -14.08 9.59 20.58
CA LEU A 209 -15.38 10.31 20.59
C LEU A 209 -16.66 9.45 20.68
N GLY A 210 -16.55 8.15 20.92
CA GLY A 210 -17.74 7.30 21.13
C GLY A 210 -17.54 6.09 22.04
N SER A 211 -16.37 5.95 22.66
CA SER A 211 -15.97 4.81 23.50
C SER A 211 -16.38 4.97 24.97
N SER A 212 -17.45 5.71 25.25
CA SER A 212 -17.97 5.86 26.62
C SER A 212 -18.50 4.52 27.12
N GLY A 213 -17.61 3.69 27.68
CA GLY A 213 -17.96 2.39 28.25
C GLY A 213 -16.93 1.27 28.11
N LEU A 214 -15.79 1.48 27.41
CA LEU A 214 -14.74 0.46 27.34
C LEU A 214 -13.73 0.63 28.48
N ASP A 215 -13.37 -0.46 29.15
CA ASP A 215 -12.22 -0.46 30.06
C ASP A 215 -10.90 -0.37 29.27
N ALA A 216 -9.82 0.03 29.96
CA ALA A 216 -8.52 0.25 29.35
C ALA A 216 -7.92 -1.01 28.70
N GLY A 217 -8.21 -2.20 29.24
CA GLY A 217 -7.73 -3.48 28.69
C GLY A 217 -8.41 -3.80 27.36
N THR A 218 -9.74 -3.63 27.30
CA THR A 218 -10.52 -3.79 26.08
C THR A 218 -10.06 -2.80 25.00
N ALA A 219 -9.85 -1.53 25.35
CA ALA A 219 -9.34 -0.53 24.41
C ALA A 219 -7.94 -0.88 23.86
N ALA A 220 -7.02 -1.31 24.72
CA ALA A 220 -5.68 -1.72 24.32
C ALA A 220 -5.69 -2.98 23.43
N GLY A 221 -6.51 -3.98 23.77
CA GLY A 221 -6.69 -5.20 22.98
C GLY A 221 -7.22 -4.91 21.58
N ARG A 222 -8.23 -4.04 21.46
CA ARG A 222 -8.74 -3.58 20.16
C ARG A 222 -7.69 -2.85 19.34
N GLY A 223 -6.91 -1.98 19.98
CA GLY A 223 -5.80 -1.28 19.31
C GLY A 223 -4.77 -2.23 18.70
N LEU A 224 -4.44 -3.32 19.40
CA LEU A 224 -3.58 -4.38 18.87
C LEU A 224 -4.21 -5.12 17.69
N LEU A 225 -5.49 -5.48 17.78
CA LEU A 225 -6.22 -6.14 16.69
C LEU A 225 -6.31 -5.26 15.43
N LEU A 226 -6.59 -3.96 15.58
CA LEU A 226 -6.62 -3.03 14.45
C LEU A 226 -5.26 -2.90 13.75
N ARG A 227 -4.17 -2.83 14.52
CA ARG A 227 -2.81 -2.82 13.95
C ARG A 227 -2.49 -4.11 13.20
N SER A 228 -2.90 -5.26 13.74
CA SER A 228 -2.72 -6.57 13.11
C SER A 228 -3.56 -6.70 11.83
N LEU A 229 -4.83 -6.29 11.85
CA LEU A 229 -5.69 -6.27 10.66
C LEU A 229 -5.09 -5.40 9.55
N ALA A 230 -4.60 -4.21 9.91
CA ALA A 230 -3.93 -3.35 8.94
C ALA A 230 -2.68 -4.01 8.37
N ALA A 231 -1.90 -4.75 9.18
CA ALA A 231 -0.68 -5.42 8.73
C ALA A 231 -0.97 -6.56 7.73
N ASP A 232 -2.03 -7.32 7.99
CA ASP A 232 -2.48 -8.38 7.11
C ASP A 232 -3.05 -7.82 5.81
N ALA A 233 -3.77 -6.69 5.88
CA ALA A 233 -4.27 -5.97 4.73
C ALA A 233 -3.14 -5.42 3.85
N ASP A 234 -2.14 -4.75 4.42
CA ASP A 234 -1.00 -4.21 3.67
C ASP A 234 -0.16 -5.32 3.04
N SER A 235 0.02 -6.44 3.75
CA SER A 235 0.67 -7.63 3.19
C SER A 235 -0.03 -8.11 1.92
N ALA A 236 -1.35 -8.31 1.99
CA ALA A 236 -2.15 -8.74 0.84
C ALA A 236 -2.17 -7.68 -0.28
N LEU A 237 -2.19 -6.40 0.08
CA LEU A 237 -2.14 -5.28 -0.87
C LEU A 237 -0.82 -5.27 -1.65
N ALA A 238 0.32 -5.39 -0.97
CA ALA A 238 1.63 -5.45 -1.61
C ALA A 238 1.75 -6.68 -2.51
N ASP A 239 1.37 -7.86 -2.00
CA ASP A 239 1.50 -9.12 -2.73
C ASP A 239 0.59 -9.13 -3.99
N ALA A 240 -0.68 -8.71 -3.87
CA ALA A 240 -1.60 -8.62 -5.01
C ALA A 240 -1.16 -7.57 -6.04
N THR A 241 -0.60 -6.45 -5.59
CA THR A 241 -0.04 -5.41 -6.47
C THR A 241 1.15 -5.95 -7.24
N ASN A 242 2.06 -6.68 -6.58
CA ASN A 242 3.23 -7.27 -7.24
C ASN A 242 2.83 -8.33 -8.25
N VAL A 243 1.76 -9.09 -8.01
CA VAL A 243 1.21 -10.01 -9.03
C VAL A 243 0.60 -9.25 -10.22
N ALA A 244 -0.09 -8.13 -9.98
CA ALA A 244 -0.57 -7.27 -11.05
C ALA A 244 0.59 -6.67 -11.87
N VAL A 245 1.63 -6.15 -11.22
CA VAL A 245 2.86 -5.65 -11.84
C VAL A 245 3.48 -6.71 -12.74
N MET A 246 3.66 -7.94 -12.24
CA MET A 246 4.17 -9.06 -13.03
C MET A 246 3.29 -9.34 -14.26
N SER A 247 1.97 -9.33 -14.08
CA SER A 247 1.03 -9.57 -15.19
C SER A 247 1.10 -8.47 -16.26
N ILE A 248 1.20 -7.20 -15.85
CA ILE A 248 1.37 -6.06 -16.76
C ILE A 248 2.70 -6.16 -17.50
N ALA A 249 3.76 -6.59 -16.81
CA ALA A 249 5.08 -6.82 -17.40
C ALA A 249 5.19 -8.08 -18.27
N GLY A 250 4.09 -8.80 -18.48
CA GLY A 250 4.05 -10.02 -19.29
C GLY A 250 4.65 -11.26 -18.62
N TRP A 251 4.92 -11.21 -17.31
CA TRP A 251 5.37 -12.38 -16.54
C TRP A 251 4.18 -13.29 -16.26
N ARG A 252 4.47 -14.58 -16.06
CA ARG A 252 3.47 -15.58 -15.65
C ARG A 252 3.72 -15.97 -14.19
N PRO A 253 3.08 -15.29 -13.23
CA PRO A 253 3.08 -15.74 -11.84
C PRO A 253 2.36 -17.09 -11.71
N ALA A 254 2.63 -17.79 -10.61
CA ALA A 254 2.11 -19.15 -10.34
C ALA A 254 0.58 -19.24 -10.34
#